data_AF-A0A1B3LR32-F1
#
_entry.id   AF-A0A1B3LR32-F1
#
_cell.length_a   1.000
_cell.length_b   1.000
_cell.length_c   1.000
_cell.angle_alpha   90.00
_cell.angle_beta   90.00
_cell.angle_gamma   90.00
#
_symmetry.space_group_name_H-M   'P 1'
#
loop_
_entity.id
_entity.type
_entity.pdbx_description
1 polymer ?
#
loop_
_entity_poly.entity_id
_entity_poly.type
_entity_poly.pdbx_seq_one_letter_code
_entity_poly.pdbx_strand_id
1 'polypeptide(L)'
;MAIASKTPPRGTAAPASSRTLAHELSDVLRVVEAHTAAFPQGTDLTRILLSLESGARLELEFSGPARTRLADERQGHVCFYTEFKEFAPEAFLSIDDLDLASSAKAGAKKLQEQFPNDVKFTSGRRSIERQASAMAPNIVTNRKWIEQTYKASPQSAALQKWVDENPTTTTAAAIAAGLQSVMSSWTAAQQRNFSRHITGDAFDVQPVPGTQGEKIKQAIANLPKLNWHTFQEGGLEIWHAQFDT
;
A
#
# COMPACT_ATOMS: atom_id res chain seq x y z
N MET A 1 53.47 21.97 12.98
CA MET A 1 53.37 20.82 12.05
C MET A 1 51.89 20.54 11.85
N ALA A 2 51.35 20.92 10.69
CA ALA A 2 49.96 20.67 10.31
C ALA A 2 49.92 19.43 9.42
N ILE A 3 49.10 18.45 9.78
CA ILE A 3 48.91 17.21 9.02
C ILE A 3 47.72 17.43 8.09
N ALA A 4 47.99 17.46 6.79
CA ALA A 4 47.00 17.65 5.74
C ALA A 4 46.09 16.42 5.61
N SER A 5 44.78 16.64 5.76
CA SER A 5 43.73 15.65 5.50
C SER A 5 43.57 15.49 3.98
N LYS A 6 44.04 14.38 3.41
CA LYS A 6 43.77 14.04 2.00
C LYS A 6 42.32 13.57 1.87
N THR A 7 41.49 14.35 1.21
CA THR A 7 40.18 13.93 0.70
C THR A 7 40.38 12.85 -0.38
N PRO A 8 39.67 11.72 -0.36
CA PRO A 8 39.73 10.74 -1.44
C PRO A 8 39.06 11.30 -2.71
N PRO A 9 39.50 10.89 -3.91
CA PRO A 9 38.94 11.40 -5.15
C PRO A 9 37.48 10.97 -5.30
N ARG A 10 36.67 11.91 -5.80
CA ARG A 10 35.27 11.69 -6.16
C ARG A 10 35.21 10.65 -7.27
N GLY A 11 34.90 9.41 -6.91
CA GLY A 11 34.68 8.33 -7.87
C GLY A 11 33.55 8.73 -8.82
N THR A 12 33.83 8.67 -10.11
CA THR A 12 32.83 8.69 -11.19
C THR A 12 31.71 7.72 -10.85
N ALA A 13 30.46 8.18 -10.93
CA ALA A 13 29.28 7.33 -10.76
C ALA A 13 29.41 6.10 -11.67
N ALA A 14 29.49 4.92 -11.06
CA ALA A 14 29.45 3.66 -11.78
C ALA A 14 28.12 3.56 -12.53
N PRO A 15 28.09 2.97 -13.74
CA PRO A 15 26.84 2.71 -14.44
C PRO A 15 25.94 1.85 -13.53
N ALA A 16 24.65 2.19 -13.47
CA ALA A 16 23.65 1.43 -12.72
C ALA A 16 23.86 -0.06 -12.99
N SER A 17 24.31 -0.79 -11.97
CA SER A 17 24.67 -2.20 -12.15
C SER A 17 23.40 -2.91 -12.60
N SER A 18 23.46 -3.59 -13.75
CA SER A 18 22.41 -4.42 -14.31
C SER A 18 22.26 -5.71 -13.49
N ARG A 19 22.16 -5.58 -12.16
CA ARG A 19 21.81 -6.67 -11.28
C ARG A 19 20.33 -6.91 -11.45
N THR A 20 20.01 -8.08 -11.98
CA THR A 20 18.64 -8.56 -12.09
C THR A 20 18.10 -8.89 -10.70
N LEU A 21 16.78 -8.82 -10.53
CA LEU A 21 16.09 -9.23 -9.30
C LEU A 21 16.52 -10.63 -8.82
N ALA A 22 16.83 -11.54 -9.74
CA ALA A 22 17.35 -12.87 -9.43
C ALA A 22 18.70 -12.85 -8.68
N HIS A 23 19.59 -11.92 -9.00
CA HIS A 23 20.86 -11.76 -8.28
C HIS A 23 20.64 -11.20 -6.87
N GLU A 24 19.75 -10.21 -6.73
CA GLU A 24 19.41 -9.64 -5.42
C GLU A 24 18.72 -10.68 -4.52
N LEU A 25 17.81 -11.48 -5.08
CA LEU A 25 17.14 -12.57 -4.37
C LEU A 25 18.12 -13.67 -3.93
N SER A 26 19.09 -14.02 -4.79
CA SER A 26 20.11 -15.02 -4.46
C SER A 26 21.03 -14.56 -3.33
N ASP A 27 21.36 -13.27 -3.26
CA ASP A 27 22.12 -12.70 -2.16
C ASP A 27 21.30 -12.66 -0.85
N VAL A 28 20.00 -12.32 -0.92
CA VAL A 28 19.10 -12.38 0.25
C VAL A 28 18.98 -13.80 0.79
N LEU A 29 18.74 -14.79 -0.08
CA LEU A 29 18.64 -16.19 0.32
C LEU A 29 19.94 -16.68 0.95
N ARG A 30 21.10 -16.30 0.40
CA ARG A 30 22.41 -16.63 0.99
C ARG A 30 22.58 -16.04 2.38
N VAL A 31 22.11 -14.81 2.62
CA VAL A 31 22.14 -14.18 3.94
C VAL A 31 21.21 -14.89 4.92
N VAL A 32 20.01 -15.26 4.48
CA VAL A 32 19.04 -16.02 5.30
C VAL A 32 19.60 -17.38 5.70
N GLU A 33 20.18 -18.12 4.75
CA GLU A 33 20.83 -19.41 4.99
C GLU A 33 22.03 -19.30 5.94
N ALA A 34 22.83 -18.24 5.81
CA ALA A 34 23.98 -18.02 6.69
C ALA A 34 23.62 -17.57 8.11
N HIS A 35 22.39 -17.06 8.33
CA HIS A 35 21.97 -16.46 9.61
C HIS A 35 20.65 -17.03 10.13
N THR A 36 20.41 -18.33 9.93
CA THR A 36 19.17 -19.03 10.34
C THR A 36 18.81 -18.88 11.82
N ALA A 37 19.79 -18.63 12.70
CA ALA A 37 19.59 -18.37 14.13
C ALA A 37 19.03 -16.97 14.45
N ALA A 38 19.10 -16.02 13.51
CA ALA A 38 18.57 -14.66 13.66
C ALA A 38 17.07 -14.56 13.31
N PHE A 39 16.47 -15.65 12.82
CA PHE A 39 15.06 -15.72 12.45
C PHE A 39 14.24 -16.37 13.57
N PRO A 40 13.04 -15.85 13.90
CA PRO A 40 12.25 -16.31 15.04
C PRO A 40 11.86 -17.78 14.88
N GLN A 41 12.33 -18.60 15.81
CA GLN A 41 12.02 -20.03 15.88
C GLN A 41 10.68 -20.22 16.61
N GLY A 42 9.78 -21.04 16.05
CA GLY A 42 8.56 -21.49 16.75
C GLY A 42 7.36 -20.54 16.71
N THR A 43 7.20 -19.78 15.62
CA THR A 43 5.98 -19.02 15.34
C THR A 43 5.19 -19.71 14.23
N ASP A 44 3.86 -19.79 14.37
CA ASP A 44 2.99 -20.45 13.38
C ASP A 44 3.05 -19.76 12.00
N LEU A 45 3.36 -18.47 12.00
CA LEU A 45 3.56 -17.65 10.82
C LEU A 45 4.52 -16.50 11.16
N THR A 46 5.61 -16.36 10.41
CA THR A 46 6.45 -15.15 10.44
C THR A 46 6.47 -14.52 9.06
N ARG A 47 6.16 -13.22 9.00
CA ARG A 47 6.32 -12.41 7.79
C ARG A 47 7.48 -11.45 7.96
N ILE A 48 8.36 -11.42 6.97
CA ILE A 48 9.52 -10.54 6.95
C ILE A 48 9.44 -9.70 5.70
N LEU A 49 9.36 -8.38 5.91
CA LEU A 49 9.41 -7.42 4.84
C LEU A 49 10.84 -6.91 4.70
N LEU A 50 11.46 -7.19 3.57
CA LEU A 50 12.80 -6.72 3.22
C LEU A 50 12.68 -5.60 2.21
N SER A 51 13.33 -4.47 2.50
CA SER A 51 13.50 -3.38 1.54
C SER A 51 14.89 -3.49 0.92
N LEU A 52 14.95 -3.60 -0.40
CA LEU A 52 16.21 -3.73 -1.13
C LEU A 52 16.77 -2.35 -1.51
N GLU A 53 18.08 -2.27 -1.77
CA GLU A 53 18.74 -1.03 -2.22
C GLU A 53 18.19 -0.53 -3.57
N SER A 54 17.67 -1.45 -4.39
CA SER A 54 16.95 -1.16 -5.63
C SER A 54 15.59 -0.47 -5.40
N GLY A 55 15.13 -0.36 -4.15
CA GLY A 55 13.83 0.18 -3.78
C GLY A 55 12.69 -0.83 -3.89
N ALA A 56 12.95 -2.04 -4.36
CA ALA A 56 12.00 -3.14 -4.36
C ALA A 56 11.71 -3.62 -2.92
N ARG A 57 10.50 -4.14 -2.72
CA ARG A 57 10.09 -4.77 -1.46
C ARG A 57 9.86 -6.24 -1.69
N LEU A 58 10.44 -7.06 -0.84
CA LEU A 58 10.25 -8.50 -0.83
C LEU A 58 9.55 -8.87 0.48
N GLU A 59 8.39 -9.49 0.38
CA GLU A 59 7.71 -10.09 1.52
C GLU A 59 7.98 -11.59 1.52
N LEU A 60 8.59 -12.07 2.60
CA LEU A 60 8.86 -13.48 2.82
C LEU A 60 7.94 -13.97 3.92
N GLU A 61 7.08 -14.93 3.60
CA GLU A 61 6.25 -15.63 4.56
C GLU A 61 6.87 -16.99 4.89
N PHE A 62 7.12 -17.22 6.17
CA PHE A 62 7.61 -18.47 6.71
C PHE A 62 6.50 -19.13 7.53
N SER A 63 6.12 -20.36 7.18
CA SER A 63 5.15 -21.17 7.92
C SER A 63 5.77 -22.53 8.26
N GLY A 64 5.67 -22.96 9.52
CA GLY A 64 6.11 -24.29 9.93
C GLY A 64 5.54 -24.68 11.30
N PRO A 65 5.18 -25.96 11.53
CA PRO A 65 4.61 -26.38 12.80
C PRO A 65 5.65 -26.24 13.93
N ALA A 66 5.19 -25.78 15.10
CA ALA A 66 6.00 -25.73 16.30
C ALA A 66 6.54 -27.13 16.62
N ARG A 67 7.88 -27.28 16.54
CA ARG A 67 8.68 -28.51 16.73
C ARG A 67 8.91 -29.40 15.49
N THR A 68 9.24 -28.80 14.35
CA THR A 68 9.98 -29.57 13.34
C THR A 68 11.46 -29.57 13.71
N ARG A 69 11.99 -30.73 14.13
CA ARG A 69 13.45 -30.90 14.28
C ARG A 69 14.07 -30.61 12.91
N LEU A 70 15.17 -29.85 12.86
CA LEU A 70 15.93 -29.65 11.62
C LEU A 70 16.17 -31.02 10.99
N ALA A 71 15.66 -31.24 9.78
CA ALA A 71 15.97 -32.44 9.04
C ALA A 71 17.47 -32.42 8.79
N ASP A 72 18.17 -33.49 9.20
CA ASP A 72 19.56 -33.68 8.81
C ASP A 72 19.64 -33.54 7.29
N GLU A 73 20.57 -32.70 6.84
CA GLU A 73 20.79 -32.39 5.44
C GLU A 73 20.72 -33.64 4.59
N ARG A 74 20.02 -33.53 3.45
CA ARG A 74 19.78 -34.54 2.40
C ARG A 74 18.48 -35.32 2.53
N GLN A 75 17.36 -34.67 2.25
CA GLN A 75 16.39 -35.20 1.28
C GLN A 75 15.32 -34.16 0.96
N GLY A 76 15.34 -33.69 -0.29
CA GLY A 76 14.18 -33.17 -1.00
C GLY A 76 13.36 -32.11 -0.26
N HIS A 77 13.90 -30.90 -0.11
CA HIS A 77 13.04 -29.72 0.01
C HIS A 77 12.25 -29.58 -1.29
N VAL A 78 11.02 -30.11 -1.31
CA VAL A 78 10.06 -29.77 -2.35
C VAL A 78 9.64 -28.34 -2.08
N CYS A 79 10.37 -27.42 -2.68
CA CYS A 79 9.91 -26.05 -2.85
C CYS A 79 8.67 -26.15 -3.75
N PHE A 80 7.48 -25.95 -3.18
CA PHE A 80 6.28 -25.80 -3.98
C PHE A 80 6.43 -24.50 -4.77
N TYR A 81 6.93 -24.61 -6.00
CA TYR A 81 6.80 -23.57 -7.00
C TYR A 81 5.31 -23.46 -7.33
N THR A 82 4.61 -22.64 -6.57
CA THR A 82 3.52 -21.88 -7.18
C THR A 82 4.19 -21.02 -8.22
N GLU A 83 3.84 -21.17 -9.51
CA GLU A 83 4.30 -20.25 -10.55
C GLU A 83 4.14 -18.83 -10.01
N PHE A 84 5.27 -18.20 -9.69
CA PHE A 84 5.28 -16.81 -9.32
C PHE A 84 4.90 -16.08 -10.59
N LYS A 85 3.62 -15.72 -10.69
CA LYS A 85 3.22 -14.58 -11.51
C LYS A 85 4.14 -13.47 -11.04
N GLU A 86 5.05 -13.07 -11.90
CA GLU A 86 5.95 -11.95 -11.70
C GLU A 86 5.15 -10.86 -10.99
N PHE A 87 5.41 -10.65 -9.69
CA PHE A 87 4.99 -9.42 -9.05
C PHE A 87 5.92 -8.40 -9.69
N ALA A 88 5.52 -7.94 -10.89
CA ALA A 88 5.96 -6.66 -11.38
C ALA A 88 5.85 -5.73 -10.18
N PRO A 89 6.90 -4.95 -9.84
CA PRO A 89 6.72 -3.88 -8.86
C PRO A 89 5.45 -3.17 -9.30
N GLU A 90 4.43 -3.02 -8.44
CA GLU A 90 3.22 -2.30 -8.85
C GLU A 90 3.71 -0.99 -9.42
N ALA A 91 3.66 -0.87 -10.75
CA ALA A 91 4.01 0.36 -11.40
C ALA A 91 3.03 1.34 -10.80
N PHE A 92 3.53 2.33 -10.05
CA PHE A 92 2.69 3.37 -9.50
C PHE A 92 1.77 3.84 -10.61
N LEU A 93 0.47 3.94 -10.30
CA LEU A 93 -0.53 4.16 -11.33
C LEU A 93 -0.17 5.44 -12.06
N SER A 94 -0.07 5.36 -13.39
CA SER A 94 0.00 6.57 -14.18
C SER A 94 -1.29 7.35 -13.99
N ILE A 95 -1.26 8.66 -14.21
CA ILE A 95 -2.48 9.48 -14.08
C ILE A 95 -3.60 8.98 -14.99
N ASP A 96 -3.26 8.35 -16.12
CA ASP A 96 -4.24 7.77 -17.02
C ASP A 96 -4.82 6.45 -16.49
N ASP A 97 -4.07 5.68 -15.72
CA ASP A 97 -4.56 4.45 -15.06
C ASP A 97 -5.50 4.75 -13.87
N LEU A 98 -5.47 5.97 -13.34
CA LEU A 98 -6.27 6.38 -12.18
C LEU A 98 -7.75 6.64 -12.52
N ASP A 99 -8.13 6.75 -13.81
CA ASP A 99 -9.48 7.09 -14.29
C ASP A 99 -10.14 8.26 -13.53
N LEU A 100 -9.36 9.32 -13.28
CA LEU A 100 -9.78 10.47 -12.49
C LEU A 100 -10.76 11.37 -13.26
N ALA A 101 -11.72 11.92 -12.52
CA ALA A 101 -12.55 13.03 -12.99
C ALA A 101 -11.69 14.28 -13.25
N SER A 102 -12.21 15.20 -14.08
CA SER A 102 -11.43 16.33 -14.64
C SER A 102 -10.65 17.13 -13.60
N SER A 103 -11.27 17.50 -12.49
CA SER A 103 -10.65 18.31 -11.44
C SER A 103 -9.56 17.55 -10.68
N ALA A 104 -9.82 16.29 -10.31
CA ALA A 104 -8.82 15.42 -9.69
C ALA A 104 -7.66 15.12 -10.64
N LYS A 105 -7.93 14.88 -11.94
CA LYS A 105 -6.91 14.66 -12.96
C LYS A 105 -5.99 15.89 -13.12
N ALA A 106 -6.57 17.10 -13.12
CA ALA A 106 -5.79 18.34 -13.16
C ALA A 106 -4.93 18.51 -11.90
N GLY A 107 -5.49 18.21 -10.72
CA GLY A 107 -4.76 18.21 -9.46
C GLY A 107 -3.58 17.24 -9.45
N ALA A 108 -3.81 15.99 -9.89
CA ALA A 108 -2.77 14.96 -10.00
C ALA A 108 -1.65 15.39 -10.95
N LYS A 109 -1.98 15.92 -12.14
CA LYS A 109 -0.99 16.42 -13.10
C LYS A 109 -0.13 17.53 -12.51
N LYS A 110 -0.77 18.53 -11.89
CA LYS A 110 -0.06 19.65 -11.26
C LYS A 110 0.85 19.20 -10.11
N LEU A 111 0.45 18.18 -9.38
CA LEU A 111 1.25 17.62 -8.28
C LEU A 111 2.45 16.82 -8.83
N GLN A 112 2.24 15.98 -9.86
CA GLN A 112 3.30 15.22 -10.52
C GLN A 112 4.31 16.13 -11.24
N GLU A 113 3.85 17.22 -11.87
CA GLU A 113 4.75 18.20 -12.49
C GLU A 113 5.68 18.89 -11.49
N GLN A 114 5.21 19.15 -10.26
CA GLN A 114 6.02 19.76 -9.20
C GLN A 114 6.98 18.76 -8.54
N PHE A 115 6.62 17.48 -8.49
CA PHE A 115 7.37 16.44 -7.77
C PHE A 115 7.47 15.14 -8.59
N PRO A 116 8.08 15.16 -9.78
CA PRO A 116 7.97 14.07 -10.76
C PRO A 116 8.56 12.74 -10.28
N ASN A 117 9.54 12.77 -9.36
CA ASN A 117 10.21 11.58 -8.84
C ASN A 117 9.68 11.15 -7.45
N ASP A 118 9.01 12.03 -6.73
CA ASP A 118 8.59 11.79 -5.35
C ASP A 118 7.10 11.41 -5.26
N VAL A 119 6.26 11.99 -6.13
CA VAL A 119 4.82 11.76 -6.10
C VAL A 119 4.47 10.47 -6.85
N LYS A 120 3.89 9.56 -6.08
CA LYS A 120 3.54 8.21 -6.47
C LYS A 120 2.10 7.95 -6.09
N PHE A 121 1.22 7.83 -7.08
CA PHE A 121 -0.20 7.59 -6.83
C PHE A 121 -0.44 6.12 -6.51
N THR A 122 -1.12 5.86 -5.40
CA THR A 122 -1.45 4.50 -4.92
C THR A 122 -2.90 4.16 -5.18
N SER A 123 -3.75 5.17 -5.41
CA SER A 123 -5.15 4.94 -5.78
C SER A 123 -5.76 6.16 -6.48
N GLY A 124 -6.80 5.89 -7.29
CA GLY A 124 -7.61 6.88 -7.99
C GLY A 124 -9.08 6.49 -7.93
N ARG A 125 -9.76 6.44 -9.08
CA ARG A 125 -11.12 5.91 -9.12
C ARG A 125 -11.16 4.45 -8.68
N ARG A 126 -12.13 4.11 -7.83
CA ARG A 126 -12.41 2.73 -7.40
C ARG A 126 -13.80 2.31 -7.87
N SER A 127 -13.92 1.09 -8.39
CA SER A 127 -15.22 0.44 -8.49
C SER A 127 -15.80 0.19 -7.09
N ILE A 128 -17.09 -0.11 -7.01
CA ILE A 128 -17.74 -0.48 -5.73
C ILE A 128 -17.05 -1.69 -5.09
N GLU A 129 -16.70 -2.69 -5.88
CA GLU A 129 -15.93 -3.86 -5.43
C GLU A 129 -14.58 -3.44 -4.83
N ARG A 130 -13.81 -2.60 -5.54
CA ARG A 130 -12.51 -2.13 -5.03
C ARG A 130 -12.65 -1.27 -3.78
N GLN A 131 -13.69 -0.45 -3.68
CA GLN A 131 -13.97 0.32 -2.46
C GLN A 131 -14.28 -0.62 -1.29
N ALA A 132 -15.09 -1.65 -1.50
CA ALA A 132 -15.41 -2.63 -0.47
C ALA A 132 -14.16 -3.38 0.02
N SER A 133 -13.35 -3.85 -0.92
CA SER A 133 -12.10 -4.56 -0.64
C SER A 133 -11.06 -3.69 0.06
N ALA A 134 -11.02 -2.38 -0.20
CA ALA A 134 -10.14 -1.46 0.52
C ALA A 134 -10.56 -1.27 1.99
N MET A 135 -11.85 -1.33 2.29
CA MET A 135 -12.38 -1.14 3.65
C MET A 135 -12.28 -2.43 4.50
N ALA A 136 -12.46 -3.59 3.88
CA ALA A 136 -12.65 -4.85 4.59
C ALA A 136 -11.51 -5.24 5.54
N PRO A 137 -10.21 -5.11 5.18
CA PRO A 137 -9.10 -5.44 6.09
C PRO A 137 -9.13 -4.63 7.39
N ASN A 138 -9.54 -3.36 7.32
CA ASN A 138 -9.65 -2.51 8.51
C ASN A 138 -10.76 -2.98 9.46
N ILE A 139 -11.85 -3.53 8.89
CA ILE A 139 -13.00 -4.03 9.67
C ILE A 139 -12.67 -5.37 10.33
N VAL A 140 -11.84 -6.21 9.69
CA VAL A 140 -11.30 -7.43 10.32
C VAL A 140 -10.57 -7.07 11.61
N THR A 141 -9.72 -6.05 11.57
CA THR A 141 -8.94 -5.58 12.72
C THR A 141 -9.79 -4.82 13.74
N ASN A 142 -10.73 -4.00 13.26
CA ASN A 142 -11.59 -3.16 14.09
C ASN A 142 -13.02 -3.17 13.54
N ARG A 143 -13.90 -3.91 14.22
CA ARG A 143 -15.29 -4.09 13.81
C ARG A 143 -16.13 -2.81 13.79
N LYS A 144 -15.69 -1.75 14.49
CA LYS A 144 -16.33 -0.42 14.50
C LYS A 144 -15.60 0.60 13.62
N TRP A 145 -14.71 0.15 12.74
CA TRP A 145 -13.88 1.02 11.93
C TRP A 145 -14.69 1.98 11.05
N ILE A 146 -15.84 1.55 10.49
CA ILE A 146 -16.67 2.42 9.64
C ILE A 146 -17.25 3.59 10.46
N GLU A 147 -17.87 3.30 11.62
CA GLU A 147 -18.38 4.31 12.55
C GLU A 147 -17.31 5.32 12.99
N GLN A 148 -16.08 4.85 13.17
CA GLN A 148 -14.98 5.67 13.68
C GLN A 148 -14.26 6.48 12.59
N THR A 149 -14.35 6.05 11.33
CA THR A 149 -13.58 6.63 10.22
C THR A 149 -14.42 7.52 9.34
N TYR A 150 -15.64 7.10 8.99
CA TYR A 150 -16.49 7.85 8.06
C TYR A 150 -17.37 8.86 8.78
N LYS A 151 -17.65 9.98 8.10
CA LYS A 151 -18.69 10.92 8.53
C LYS A 151 -20.03 10.19 8.69
N ALA A 152 -20.75 10.51 9.76
CA ALA A 152 -22.09 9.98 9.99
C ALA A 152 -23.02 10.29 8.80
N SER A 153 -23.59 9.23 8.22
CA SER A 153 -24.49 9.29 7.07
C SER A 153 -25.36 8.03 7.02
N PRO A 154 -26.47 8.03 6.27
CA PRO A 154 -27.24 6.80 6.03
C PRO A 154 -26.39 5.68 5.41
N GLN A 155 -25.40 6.02 4.57
CA GLN A 155 -24.53 5.06 3.90
C GLN A 155 -23.55 4.39 4.87
N SER A 156 -22.83 5.18 5.68
CA SER A 156 -21.91 4.62 6.68
C SER A 156 -22.66 3.82 7.74
N ALA A 157 -23.85 4.27 8.15
CA ALA A 157 -24.72 3.52 9.05
C ALA A 157 -25.21 2.20 8.43
N ALA A 158 -25.59 2.17 7.15
CA ALA A 158 -26.02 0.95 6.48
C ALA A 158 -24.89 -0.09 6.36
N LEU A 159 -23.67 0.35 6.05
CA LEU A 159 -22.52 -0.55 6.00
C LEU A 159 -22.16 -1.08 7.38
N GLN A 160 -22.12 -0.21 8.39
CA GLN A 160 -21.86 -0.65 9.75
C GLN A 160 -22.94 -1.59 10.27
N LYS A 161 -24.22 -1.34 9.95
CA LYS A 161 -25.31 -2.23 10.30
C LYS A 161 -25.09 -3.63 9.71
N TRP A 162 -24.72 -3.71 8.43
CA TRP A 162 -24.39 -5.00 7.81
C TRP A 162 -23.24 -5.69 8.54
N VAL A 163 -22.18 -4.96 8.89
CA VAL A 163 -21.08 -5.47 9.70
C VAL A 163 -21.64 -6.03 11.00
N ASP A 164 -22.33 -5.23 11.81
CA ASP A 164 -22.86 -5.63 13.12
C ASP A 164 -23.81 -6.83 13.07
N GLU A 165 -24.65 -6.94 12.04
CA GLU A 165 -25.58 -8.07 11.82
C GLU A 165 -24.88 -9.36 11.34
N ASN A 166 -23.61 -9.28 10.92
CA ASN A 166 -22.81 -10.41 10.44
C ASN A 166 -21.56 -10.63 11.32
N PRO A 167 -21.70 -10.90 12.63
CA PRO A 167 -20.58 -10.94 13.59
C PRO A 167 -19.60 -12.10 13.34
N THR A 168 -20.04 -13.17 12.69
CA THR A 168 -19.20 -14.34 12.37
C THR A 168 -18.45 -14.19 11.05
N THR A 169 -18.70 -13.13 10.27
CA THR A 169 -17.98 -12.88 9.02
C THR A 169 -16.66 -12.16 9.33
N THR A 170 -15.58 -12.92 9.39
CA THR A 170 -14.27 -12.46 9.89
C THR A 170 -13.18 -12.38 8.83
N THR A 171 -13.43 -12.84 7.60
CA THR A 171 -12.45 -12.74 6.51
C THR A 171 -12.66 -11.47 5.69
N ALA A 172 -11.57 -10.83 5.26
CA ALA A 172 -11.65 -9.59 4.47
C ALA A 172 -12.44 -9.79 3.17
N ALA A 173 -12.27 -10.93 2.48
CA ALA A 173 -13.01 -11.23 1.25
C ALA A 173 -14.53 -11.31 1.48
N ALA A 174 -14.98 -11.99 2.55
CA ALA A 174 -16.40 -12.13 2.85
C ALA A 174 -17.01 -10.80 3.33
N ILE A 175 -16.26 -10.02 4.12
CA ILE A 175 -16.68 -8.66 4.50
C ILE A 175 -16.80 -7.78 3.26
N ALA A 176 -15.82 -7.80 2.35
CA ALA A 176 -15.86 -7.03 1.11
C ALA A 176 -17.09 -7.36 0.26
N ALA A 177 -17.39 -8.65 0.06
CA ALA A 177 -18.59 -9.09 -0.66
C ALA A 177 -19.88 -8.55 -0.01
N GLY A 178 -19.94 -8.59 1.32
CA GLY A 178 -21.02 -8.01 2.10
C GLY A 178 -21.22 -6.52 1.89
N LEU A 179 -20.16 -5.74 2.09
CA LEU A 179 -20.18 -4.29 1.88
C LEU A 179 -20.55 -3.93 0.43
N GLN A 180 -19.99 -4.65 -0.55
CA GLN A 180 -20.32 -4.48 -1.96
C GLN A 180 -21.82 -4.68 -2.21
N SER A 181 -22.44 -5.70 -1.59
CA SER A 181 -23.88 -5.95 -1.74
C SER A 181 -24.73 -4.75 -1.28
N VAL A 182 -24.34 -4.12 -0.16
CA VAL A 182 -25.00 -2.91 0.35
C VAL A 182 -24.78 -1.72 -0.58
N MET A 183 -23.55 -1.50 -1.03
CA MET A 183 -23.21 -0.36 -1.89
C MET A 183 -23.80 -0.45 -3.29
N SER A 184 -24.06 -1.66 -3.78
CA SER A 184 -24.62 -1.89 -5.12
C SER A 184 -26.05 -1.36 -5.27
N SER A 185 -26.77 -1.14 -4.16
CA SER A 185 -28.10 -0.54 -4.18
C SER A 185 -28.09 1.00 -4.16
N TRP A 186 -26.92 1.63 -4.08
CA TRP A 186 -26.81 3.07 -3.94
C TRP A 186 -26.86 3.79 -5.30
N THR A 187 -27.53 4.93 -5.32
CA THR A 187 -27.46 5.88 -6.43
C THR A 187 -26.07 6.50 -6.55
N ALA A 188 -25.73 7.02 -7.73
CA ALA A 188 -24.45 7.70 -7.95
C ALA A 188 -24.21 8.87 -6.97
N ALA A 189 -25.26 9.62 -6.60
CA ALA A 189 -25.15 10.70 -5.63
C ALA A 189 -24.78 10.18 -4.22
N GLN A 190 -25.37 9.06 -3.81
CA GLN A 190 -25.07 8.42 -2.53
C GLN A 190 -23.65 7.85 -2.51
N GLN A 191 -23.23 7.19 -3.59
CA GLN A 191 -21.86 6.70 -3.77
C GLN A 191 -20.85 7.85 -3.67
N ARG A 192 -21.08 8.94 -4.41
CA ARG A 192 -20.23 10.14 -4.40
C ARG A 192 -20.15 10.79 -3.03
N ASN A 193 -21.26 10.81 -2.30
CA ASN A 193 -21.31 11.38 -0.94
C ASN A 193 -20.57 10.50 0.07
N PHE A 194 -20.56 9.18 -0.12
CA PHE A 194 -19.87 8.24 0.75
C PHE A 194 -18.35 8.21 0.50
N SER A 195 -17.92 8.04 -0.75
CA SER A 195 -16.51 8.01 -1.13
C SER A 195 -16.28 8.68 -2.48
N ARG A 196 -15.38 9.67 -2.49
CA ARG A 196 -14.98 10.40 -3.70
C ARG A 196 -14.15 9.54 -4.65
N HIS A 197 -13.55 8.46 -4.16
CA HIS A 197 -12.89 7.49 -5.04
C HIS A 197 -13.89 6.79 -5.97
N ILE A 198 -15.15 6.60 -5.58
CA ILE A 198 -16.12 5.90 -6.44
C ILE A 198 -16.37 6.68 -7.73
N THR A 199 -16.41 8.02 -7.65
CA THR A 199 -16.62 8.88 -8.81
C THR A 199 -15.33 9.32 -9.50
N GLY A 200 -14.16 8.94 -8.98
CA GLY A 200 -12.85 9.39 -9.49
C GLY A 200 -12.53 10.83 -9.11
N ASP A 201 -13.23 11.39 -8.12
CA ASP A 201 -13.01 12.74 -7.60
C ASP A 201 -11.93 12.76 -6.51
N ALA A 202 -11.17 11.68 -6.33
CA ALA A 202 -10.10 11.59 -5.34
C ALA A 202 -8.95 10.70 -5.81
N PHE A 203 -7.76 10.97 -5.27
CA PHE A 203 -6.58 10.14 -5.40
C PHE A 203 -5.83 10.05 -4.07
N ASP A 204 -5.08 8.98 -3.90
CA ASP A 204 -4.17 8.78 -2.77
C ASP A 204 -2.71 8.81 -3.27
N VAL A 205 -1.82 9.37 -2.44
CA VAL A 205 -0.39 9.47 -2.69
C VAL A 205 0.35 8.64 -1.63
N GLN A 206 1.41 7.94 -2.05
CA GLN A 206 2.33 7.27 -1.13
C GLN A 206 2.99 8.31 -0.21
N PRO A 207 2.91 8.16 1.12
CA PRO A 207 3.63 9.04 2.04
C PRO A 207 5.13 9.06 1.77
N VAL A 208 5.69 10.27 1.75
CA VAL A 208 7.12 10.55 1.63
C VAL A 208 7.62 11.11 2.96
N PRO A 209 8.66 10.53 3.58
CA PRO A 209 9.14 11.02 4.88
C PRO A 209 9.96 12.32 4.76
N GLY A 210 10.12 13.01 5.88
CA GLY A 210 11.03 14.14 6.02
C GLY A 210 10.55 15.43 5.34
N THR A 211 11.49 16.35 5.11
CA THR A 211 11.20 17.71 4.62
C THR A 211 10.59 17.73 3.22
N GLN A 212 10.88 16.73 2.38
CA GLN A 212 10.27 16.59 1.07
C GLN A 212 8.77 16.26 1.19
N GLY A 213 8.41 15.40 2.13
CA GLY A 213 7.02 15.08 2.39
C GLY A 213 6.19 16.28 2.83
N GLU A 214 6.75 17.11 3.71
CA GLU A 214 6.05 18.33 4.15
C GLU A 214 5.80 19.32 3.00
N LYS A 215 6.72 19.41 2.02
CA LYS A 215 6.49 20.21 0.80
C LYS A 215 5.35 19.63 -0.05
N ILE A 216 5.29 18.30 -0.20
CA ILE A 216 4.24 17.64 -0.96
C ILE A 216 2.88 17.82 -0.27
N LYS A 217 2.80 17.66 1.06
CA LYS A 217 1.58 17.93 1.85
C LYS A 217 1.09 19.36 1.67
N GLN A 218 2.00 20.34 1.73
CA GLN A 218 1.67 21.74 1.47
C GLN A 218 1.17 21.95 0.04
N ALA A 219 1.78 21.30 -0.95
CA ALA A 219 1.33 21.38 -2.33
C ALA A 219 -0.06 20.77 -2.53
N ILE A 220 -0.34 19.61 -1.91
CA ILE A 220 -1.67 18.95 -1.89
C ILE A 220 -2.72 19.92 -1.34
N ALA A 221 -2.45 20.54 -0.19
CA ALA A 221 -3.38 21.49 0.45
C ALA A 221 -3.70 22.72 -0.41
N ASN A 222 -2.86 23.03 -1.41
CA ASN A 222 -3.00 24.18 -2.31
C ASN A 222 -3.46 23.79 -3.74
N LEU A 223 -3.90 22.55 -3.95
CA LEU A 223 -4.39 22.13 -5.26
C LEU A 223 -5.69 22.87 -5.63
N PRO A 224 -5.86 23.32 -6.89
CA PRO A 224 -7.08 23.95 -7.34
C PRO A 224 -8.29 23.01 -7.20
N LYS A 225 -9.45 23.55 -6.81
CA LYS A 225 -10.70 22.81 -6.59
C LYS A 225 -10.60 21.68 -5.54
N LEU A 226 -9.57 21.67 -4.71
CA LEU A 226 -9.49 20.77 -3.58
C LEU A 226 -10.66 21.05 -2.64
N ASN A 227 -11.44 20.01 -2.38
CA ASN A 227 -12.57 20.06 -1.46
C ASN A 227 -12.11 19.72 -0.04
N TRP A 228 -11.31 18.67 0.08
CA TRP A 228 -10.81 18.18 1.36
C TRP A 228 -9.56 17.32 1.15
N HIS A 229 -8.73 17.21 2.18
CA HIS A 229 -7.60 16.31 2.22
C HIS A 229 -7.38 15.81 3.64
N THR A 230 -6.70 14.68 3.76
CA THR A 230 -6.13 14.23 5.04
C THR A 230 -4.78 13.55 4.79
N PHE A 231 -3.94 13.52 5.81
CA PHE A 231 -2.70 12.73 5.83
C PHE A 231 -2.80 11.54 6.79
N GLN A 232 -3.95 11.40 7.45
CA GLN A 232 -4.29 10.28 8.33
C GLN A 232 -5.76 9.89 8.18
N GLU A 233 -6.04 8.60 8.07
CA GLU A 233 -7.41 8.08 8.00
C GLU A 233 -7.51 6.76 8.76
N GLY A 234 -8.46 6.65 9.70
CA GLY A 234 -8.70 5.41 10.45
C GLY A 234 -7.48 4.87 11.21
N GLY A 235 -6.55 5.75 11.60
CA GLY A 235 -5.27 5.40 12.25
C GLY A 235 -4.11 5.07 11.31
N LEU A 236 -4.31 5.14 9.99
CA LEU A 236 -3.30 4.90 8.95
C LEU A 236 -2.75 6.21 8.41
N GLU A 237 -1.46 6.24 8.02
CA GLU A 237 -0.91 7.35 7.25
C GLU A 237 -1.30 7.18 5.78
N ILE A 238 -2.27 8.00 5.33
CA ILE A 238 -2.80 8.00 3.97
C ILE A 238 -2.87 9.44 3.51
N TRP A 239 -2.19 9.78 2.42
CA TRP A 239 -2.24 11.13 1.87
C TRP A 239 -3.32 11.19 0.81
N HIS A 240 -4.51 11.57 1.27
CA HIS A 240 -5.73 11.60 0.49
C HIS A 240 -6.04 13.02 0.03
N ALA A 241 -6.45 13.16 -1.23
CA ALA A 241 -6.95 14.42 -1.78
C ALA A 241 -8.25 14.17 -2.55
N GLN A 242 -9.30 14.92 -2.20
CA GLN A 242 -10.58 14.90 -2.90
C GLN A 242 -10.99 16.27 -3.42
N PHE A 243 -11.71 16.28 -4.55
CA PHE A 243 -11.99 17.46 -5.34
C PHE A 243 -13.49 17.69 -5.53
N ASP A 244 -13.84 18.94 -5.78
CA ASP A 244 -15.14 19.28 -6.36
C ASP A 244 -15.10 19.14 -7.87
N THR A 245 -16.25 18.82 -8.47
CA THR A 245 -16.42 18.70 -9.93
C THR A 245 -16.17 20.02 -10.62
#